data_AF-A0AAN8F8F4-F1
#
_entry.id   AF-A0AAN8F8F4-F1
#
_cell.length_a   1.000
_cell.length_b   1.000
_cell.length_c   1.000
_cell.angle_alpha   90.00
_cell.angle_beta   90.00
_cell.angle_gamma   90.00
#
_symmetry.space_group_name_H-M   'P 1'
#
loop_
_entity.id
_entity.type
_entity.pdbx_description
1 polymer ?
#
loop_
_entity_poly.entity_id
_entity_poly.type
_entity_poly.pdbx_seq_one_letter_code
_entity_poly.pdbx_strand_id
1 'polypeptide(L)'
;MLNANGLATERLDADLCHDVAFPLKDLRQLFSDAVKESGTDGALVGVWSEVLALMDRKIPSAHDDPTTVALLIEKTCNYLQNLFVEHMSTQVERNLERAQRGGVPGTRGLVDAFLKVGADDPFAEDGTVGGLPVWEVTYHCLRAGDLSAAKDALDLLANFPQAAVLVACLNHLSKEAKSNGGITSILQKTSIKEVFTLLCWGWLLYDCGHISDAVHVAILTNEMGYLRNTADAAAEMLVTDSVQLTKCSFNIARLLVSYTKQFELEDIERALDYWYLLKGLQTPTGGDVFEMAVSRAVYLTGQTEAIIGTIGADGKRTRAWIDEYLEDCSDVITRVARDTELGGDTTQAVKLYVLANAPVKAVELLCTELSDAIRTNRTRMNELRLLAEEFVSSHSDIRSSVLSTLCILLDVCTLIDLCESGLADKALSVSQQLRLIPSEAEQVPVIVGEFHLVPQKVREVIPDLSLQLMRCMVDAIHSAASINARYTKQVKAIVIYAATVNYKFPQHITSKLLQLQASIAV
;
A
#
# COMPACT_ATOMS: atom_id res chain seq x y z
N MET A 1 10.01 13.14 32.88
CA MET A 1 10.95 12.13 32.37
C MET A 1 10.58 11.88 30.93
N LEU A 2 11.31 12.53 30.03
CA LEU A 2 11.06 12.50 28.59
C LEU A 2 11.47 11.13 28.01
N ASN A 3 10.69 10.70 27.05
CA ASN A 3 10.57 9.37 26.48
C ASN A 3 11.84 9.02 25.65
N ALA A 4 12.81 8.31 26.24
CA ALA A 4 14.00 7.85 25.52
C ALA A 4 13.67 6.83 24.41
N ASN A 5 12.56 6.09 24.56
CA ASN A 5 12.08 5.14 23.54
C ASN A 5 11.50 5.82 22.29
N GLY A 6 11.01 7.07 22.40
CA GLY A 6 10.48 7.84 21.28
C GLY A 6 11.58 8.46 20.39
N LEU A 7 12.68 8.89 21.00
CA LEU A 7 13.79 9.53 20.28
C LEU A 7 14.64 8.54 19.47
N ALA A 8 14.73 7.28 19.91
CA ALA A 8 15.43 6.23 19.16
C ALA A 8 14.61 5.71 17.96
N THR A 9 13.28 5.61 18.12
CA THR A 9 12.35 5.32 17.00
C THR A 9 12.26 6.47 16.02
N GLU A 10 12.38 7.73 16.45
CA GLU A 10 12.43 8.89 15.52
C GLU A 10 13.69 8.92 14.64
N ARG A 11 14.81 8.30 15.08
CA ARG A 11 16.09 8.34 14.35
C ARG A 11 16.30 7.16 13.40
N LEU A 12 15.80 5.99 13.78
CA LEU A 12 15.66 4.83 12.89
C LEU A 12 14.84 5.13 11.64
N ASP A 13 13.78 5.90 11.84
CA ASP A 13 12.88 6.27 10.75
C ASP A 13 13.51 7.37 9.88
N ALA A 14 14.34 8.24 10.46
CA ALA A 14 15.11 9.23 9.69
C ALA A 14 16.21 8.62 8.79
N ASP A 15 16.84 7.50 9.20
CA ASP A 15 17.86 6.81 8.39
C ASP A 15 17.25 5.89 7.31
N LEU A 16 15.96 5.54 7.42
CA LEU A 16 15.21 4.86 6.35
C LEU A 16 14.82 5.84 5.21
N CYS A 17 14.60 7.13 5.52
CA CYS A 17 14.09 8.19 4.64
C CYS A 17 15.06 8.80 3.60
N HIS A 18 16.26 8.25 3.35
CA HIS A 18 17.25 8.99 2.53
C HIS A 18 17.94 8.28 1.36
N ASP A 19 17.79 6.97 1.14
CA ASP A 19 18.37 6.34 -0.07
C ASP A 19 17.56 5.13 -0.57
N VAL A 20 16.76 5.35 -1.62
CA VAL A 20 15.86 4.36 -2.27
C VAL A 20 16.62 3.33 -3.13
N ALA A 21 17.85 3.04 -2.76
CA ALA A 21 18.65 1.96 -3.34
C ALA A 21 19.30 1.14 -2.22
N PHE A 22 18.50 0.63 -1.28
CA PHE A 22 18.99 -0.17 -0.14
C PHE A 22 19.75 -1.43 -0.60
N PRO A 23 21.08 -1.52 -0.43
CA PRO A 23 21.73 -2.80 -0.48
C PRO A 23 21.32 -3.59 0.77
N LEU A 24 20.65 -4.73 0.61
CA LEU A 24 20.14 -5.66 1.65
C LEU A 24 21.06 -5.98 2.85
N LYS A 25 22.36 -5.69 2.75
CA LYS A 25 23.31 -5.78 3.86
C LYS A 25 23.13 -4.66 4.90
N ASP A 26 22.49 -3.56 4.54
CA ASP A 26 22.31 -2.38 5.39
C ASP A 26 21.16 -2.55 6.38
N LEU A 27 19.99 -3.04 5.94
CA LEU A 27 18.79 -3.10 6.80
C LEU A 27 18.98 -3.94 8.08
N ARG A 28 19.68 -5.08 7.97
CA ARG A 28 20.04 -5.91 9.14
C ARG A 28 20.95 -5.15 10.10
N GLN A 29 21.90 -4.39 9.57
CA GLN A 29 22.86 -3.63 10.38
C GLN A 29 22.16 -2.45 11.07
N LEU A 30 21.29 -1.74 10.34
CA LEU A 30 20.45 -0.68 10.88
C LEU A 30 19.58 -1.18 12.03
N PHE A 31 18.88 -2.31 11.87
CA PHE A 31 18.13 -2.91 12.98
C PHE A 31 19.02 -3.43 14.12
N SER A 32 20.26 -3.85 13.83
CA SER A 32 21.19 -4.23 14.90
C SER A 32 21.62 -3.02 15.74
N ASP A 33 21.83 -1.87 15.11
CA ASP A 33 22.30 -0.68 15.80
C ASP A 33 21.15 0.02 16.53
N ALA A 34 19.97 0.05 15.90
CA ALA A 34 18.69 0.39 16.51
C ALA A 34 18.45 -0.28 17.87
N VAL A 35 18.57 -1.61 17.91
CA VAL A 35 18.29 -2.41 19.12
C VAL A 35 19.30 -2.12 20.23
N LYS A 36 20.54 -1.76 19.87
CA LYS A 36 21.56 -1.35 20.85
C LYS A 36 21.25 0.03 21.41
N GLU A 37 20.80 0.95 20.56
CA GLU A 37 20.51 2.34 20.94
C GLU A 37 19.19 2.49 21.71
N SER A 38 18.18 1.68 21.40
CA SER A 38 16.89 1.67 22.09
C SER A 38 16.97 1.21 23.55
N GLY A 39 18.11 0.63 23.95
CA GLY A 39 18.27 0.07 25.29
C GLY A 39 17.32 -1.10 25.55
N THR A 40 17.00 -1.87 24.50
CA THR A 40 16.20 -3.08 24.62
C THR A 40 16.79 -3.97 25.71
N ASP A 41 15.97 -4.45 26.64
CA ASP A 41 16.41 -5.22 27.82
C ASP A 41 15.66 -6.56 27.92
N GLY A 42 16.22 -7.49 28.69
CA GLY A 42 15.61 -8.77 29.02
C GLY A 42 15.39 -9.67 27.81
N ALA A 43 14.20 -10.26 27.72
CA ALA A 43 13.88 -11.29 26.73
C ALA A 43 13.95 -10.77 25.27
N LEU A 44 13.65 -9.49 25.03
CA LEU A 44 13.63 -8.88 23.70
C LEU A 44 15.02 -8.83 23.05
N VAL A 45 16.08 -8.65 23.83
CA VAL A 45 17.47 -8.72 23.32
C VAL A 45 17.77 -10.11 22.79
N GLY A 46 17.28 -11.14 23.48
CA GLY A 46 17.37 -12.53 23.03
C GLY A 46 16.68 -12.72 21.68
N VAL A 47 15.45 -12.20 21.54
CA VAL A 47 14.69 -12.28 20.27
C VAL A 47 15.43 -11.63 19.12
N TRP A 48 15.90 -10.40 19.30
CA TRP A 48 16.63 -9.68 18.26
C TRP A 48 17.97 -10.32 17.94
N SER A 49 18.68 -10.86 18.94
CA SER A 49 19.92 -11.62 18.73
C SER A 49 19.67 -12.89 17.90
N GLU A 50 18.58 -13.60 18.18
CA GLU A 50 18.12 -14.77 17.41
C GLU A 50 17.79 -14.38 15.96
N VAL A 51 16.91 -13.40 15.79
CA VAL A 51 16.47 -12.89 14.48
C VAL A 51 17.67 -12.46 13.63
N LEU A 52 18.55 -11.65 14.19
CA LEU A 52 19.73 -11.15 13.49
C LEU A 52 20.74 -12.26 13.17
N ALA A 53 20.89 -13.28 14.02
CA ALA A 53 21.77 -14.40 13.77
C ALA A 53 21.25 -15.34 12.66
N LEU A 54 19.94 -15.56 12.60
CA LEU A 54 19.31 -16.45 11.61
C LEU A 54 19.17 -15.79 10.23
N MET A 55 19.08 -14.46 10.17
CA MET A 55 18.86 -13.66 8.97
C MET A 55 20.15 -13.02 8.45
N ASP A 56 21.20 -13.81 8.26
CA ASP A 56 22.48 -13.32 7.70
C ASP A 56 22.49 -13.24 6.16
N ARG A 57 21.55 -13.92 5.47
CA ARG A 57 21.47 -13.98 4.01
C ARG A 57 20.02 -14.14 3.54
N LYS A 58 19.66 -13.45 2.45
CA LYS A 58 18.36 -13.58 1.77
C LYS A 58 18.18 -14.99 1.19
N ILE A 59 17.00 -15.57 1.36
CA ILE A 59 16.64 -16.87 0.79
C ILE A 59 16.25 -16.68 -0.69
N PRO A 60 16.90 -17.38 -1.63
CA PRO A 60 16.66 -17.17 -3.07
C PRO A 60 15.53 -18.02 -3.67
N SER A 61 15.08 -19.09 -2.99
CA SER A 61 14.10 -20.05 -3.54
C SER A 61 12.80 -20.12 -2.71
N ALA A 62 11.79 -20.79 -3.27
CA ALA A 62 10.49 -20.97 -2.63
C ALA A 62 10.62 -21.59 -1.23
N HIS A 63 9.77 -21.17 -0.29
CA HIS A 63 9.84 -21.57 1.11
C HIS A 63 9.73 -23.09 1.36
N ASP A 64 9.20 -23.85 0.40
CA ASP A 64 9.04 -25.32 0.46
C ASP A 64 10.21 -26.09 -0.21
N ASP A 65 11.22 -25.40 -0.73
CA ASP A 65 12.39 -26.02 -1.35
C ASP A 65 13.23 -26.77 -0.29
N PRO A 66 13.53 -28.08 -0.49
CA PRO A 66 14.33 -28.86 0.44
C PRO A 66 15.69 -28.22 0.78
N THR A 67 16.28 -27.47 -0.15
CA THR A 67 17.55 -26.76 0.06
C THR A 67 17.41 -25.63 1.08
N THR A 68 16.33 -24.84 0.98
CA THR A 68 15.98 -23.77 1.92
C THR A 68 15.69 -24.32 3.31
N VAL A 69 14.94 -25.42 3.40
CA VAL A 69 14.65 -26.09 4.68
C VAL A 69 15.93 -26.61 5.33
N ALA A 70 16.82 -27.23 4.56
CA ALA A 70 18.11 -27.73 5.06
C ALA A 70 19.00 -26.59 5.60
N LEU A 71 19.08 -25.48 4.86
CA LEU A 71 19.84 -24.29 5.26
C LEU A 71 19.30 -23.67 6.56
N LEU A 72 17.98 -23.58 6.70
CA LEU A 72 17.34 -23.07 7.92
C LEU A 72 17.69 -23.93 9.13
N ILE A 73 17.56 -25.26 9.01
CA ILE A 73 17.89 -26.19 10.09
C ILE A 73 19.37 -26.05 10.50
N GLU A 74 20.27 -25.99 9.52
CA GLU A 74 21.70 -25.82 9.77
C GLU A 74 21.99 -24.53 10.56
N LYS A 75 21.42 -23.39 10.14
CA LYS A 75 21.63 -22.11 10.83
C LYS A 75 21.07 -22.09 12.24
N THR A 76 19.84 -22.59 12.43
CA THR A 76 19.22 -22.66 13.76
C THR A 76 20.05 -23.54 14.70
N CYS A 77 20.56 -24.67 14.20
CA CYS A 77 21.40 -25.55 14.99
C CYS A 77 22.73 -24.90 15.36
N ASN A 78 23.41 -24.25 14.41
CA ASN A 78 24.65 -23.52 14.69
C ASN A 78 24.43 -22.42 15.74
N TYR A 79 23.32 -21.68 15.64
CA TYR A 79 22.97 -20.65 16.63
C TYR A 79 22.75 -21.26 18.02
N LEU A 80 21.93 -22.29 18.14
CA LEU A 80 21.64 -22.95 19.41
C LEU A 80 22.88 -23.59 20.04
N GLN A 81 23.81 -24.08 19.23
CA GLN A 81 25.10 -24.61 19.67
C GLN A 81 25.98 -23.49 20.24
N ASN A 82 26.10 -22.36 19.52
CA ASN A 82 26.86 -21.20 19.98
C ASN A 82 26.29 -20.63 21.29
N LEU A 83 24.95 -20.49 21.37
CA LEU A 83 24.26 -20.02 22.58
C LEU A 83 24.57 -20.92 23.79
N PHE A 84 24.65 -22.23 23.57
CA PHE A 84 25.00 -23.18 24.63
C PHE A 84 26.46 -23.09 25.05
N VAL A 85 27.38 -22.91 24.11
CA VAL A 85 28.82 -22.69 24.38
C VAL A 85 29.03 -21.40 25.18
N GLU A 86 28.32 -20.32 24.83
CA GLU A 86 28.37 -19.06 25.55
C GLU A 86 27.79 -19.19 26.97
N HIS A 87 26.68 -19.91 27.12
CA HIS A 87 26.11 -20.24 28.43
C HIS A 87 27.11 -21.00 29.31
N MET A 88 27.72 -22.07 28.78
CA MET A 88 28.75 -22.82 29.52
C MET A 88 29.93 -21.93 29.89
N SER A 89 30.40 -21.07 28.97
CA SER A 89 31.50 -20.13 29.21
C SER A 89 31.17 -19.17 30.35
N THR A 90 29.97 -18.58 30.32
CA THR A 90 29.49 -17.67 31.36
C THR A 90 29.41 -18.34 32.73
N GLN A 91 28.90 -19.59 32.79
CA GLN A 91 28.80 -20.34 34.04
C GLN A 91 30.17 -20.71 34.62
N VAL A 92 31.12 -21.08 33.75
CA VAL A 92 32.50 -21.36 34.14
C VAL A 92 33.22 -20.09 34.63
N GLU A 93 33.06 -18.97 33.93
CA GLU A 93 33.64 -17.67 34.31
C GLU A 93 33.11 -17.15 35.65
N ARG A 94 31.83 -17.41 35.95
CA ARG A 94 31.24 -17.07 37.25
C ARG A 94 31.73 -17.95 38.40
N ASN A 95 32.30 -19.12 38.11
CA ASN A 95 32.65 -20.15 39.09
C ASN A 95 34.08 -20.70 38.91
N LEU A 96 35.05 -19.81 38.64
CA LEU A 96 36.42 -20.20 38.27
C LEU A 96 37.11 -21.14 39.28
N GLU A 97 36.89 -20.92 40.59
CA GLU A 97 37.50 -21.73 41.65
C GLU A 97 37.05 -23.21 41.60
N ARG A 98 35.77 -23.45 41.28
CA ARG A 98 35.20 -24.80 41.14
C ARG A 98 35.49 -25.39 39.76
N ALA A 99 35.45 -24.56 38.73
CA ALA A 99 35.57 -25.01 37.34
C ALA A 99 36.97 -25.57 37.03
N GLN A 100 38.03 -25.02 37.64
CA GLN A 100 39.43 -25.46 37.47
C GLN A 100 39.80 -25.72 36.00
N ARG A 101 39.41 -24.79 35.12
CA ARG A 101 39.66 -24.90 33.68
C ARG A 101 41.17 -24.86 33.42
N GLY A 102 41.70 -25.90 32.78
CA GLY A 102 43.11 -25.95 32.37
C GLY A 102 43.43 -24.98 31.22
N GLY A 103 44.71 -24.87 30.86
CA GLY A 103 45.19 -23.92 29.84
C GLY A 103 44.97 -24.34 28.37
N VAL A 104 44.29 -25.45 28.09
CA VAL A 104 44.06 -25.92 26.71
C VAL A 104 42.72 -25.37 26.20
N PRO A 105 42.72 -24.52 25.15
CA PRO A 105 41.49 -24.06 24.52
C PRO A 105 40.80 -25.20 23.76
N GLY A 106 39.48 -25.34 23.91
CA GLY A 106 38.68 -26.33 23.20
C GLY A 106 37.35 -26.64 23.88
N THR A 107 36.38 -27.17 23.13
CA THR A 107 35.04 -27.53 23.60
C THR A 107 35.09 -28.53 24.75
N ARG A 108 35.94 -29.56 24.63
CA ARG A 108 36.13 -30.59 25.65
C ARG A 108 36.51 -30.02 27.02
N GLY A 109 37.49 -29.11 27.04
CA GLY A 109 37.96 -28.48 28.28
C GLY A 109 36.94 -27.52 28.88
N LEU A 110 36.09 -26.88 28.06
CA LEU A 110 34.97 -26.08 28.53
C LEU A 110 33.88 -26.95 29.17
N VAL A 111 33.52 -28.07 28.54
CA VAL A 111 32.54 -29.03 29.07
C VAL A 111 33.01 -29.62 30.39
N ASP A 112 34.28 -30.03 30.50
CA ASP A 112 34.83 -30.55 31.76
C ASP A 112 34.76 -29.51 32.89
N ALA A 113 35.10 -28.26 32.58
CA ALA A 113 35.01 -27.16 33.53
C ALA A 113 33.57 -26.87 33.95
N PHE A 114 32.63 -26.93 33.00
CA PHE A 114 31.20 -26.70 33.24
C PHE A 114 30.58 -27.79 34.13
N LEU A 115 30.86 -29.06 33.84
CA LEU A 115 30.34 -30.18 34.63
C LEU A 115 30.88 -30.16 36.07
N LYS A 116 32.14 -29.76 36.30
CA LYS A 116 32.69 -29.58 37.66
C LYS A 116 31.97 -28.50 38.48
N VAL A 117 31.41 -27.49 37.82
CA VAL A 117 30.62 -26.44 38.49
C VAL A 117 29.25 -26.98 38.91
N GLY A 118 28.63 -27.84 38.09
CA GLY A 118 27.29 -28.42 38.32
C GLY A 118 27.26 -29.77 39.03
N ALA A 119 28.39 -30.45 39.20
CA ALA A 119 28.46 -31.78 39.79
C ALA A 119 28.25 -31.74 41.32
N ASP A 120 27.07 -32.18 41.75
CA ASP A 120 26.81 -32.63 43.13
C ASP A 120 26.43 -34.13 43.18
N ASP A 121 26.35 -34.83 42.04
CA ASP A 121 25.88 -36.22 41.97
C ASP A 121 27.03 -37.25 41.90
N PRO A 122 27.21 -38.15 42.89
CA PRO A 122 28.32 -39.10 42.94
C PRO A 122 28.18 -40.37 42.08
N PHE A 123 27.02 -40.63 41.46
CA PHE A 123 26.74 -41.91 40.82
C PHE A 123 26.63 -41.81 39.29
N ALA A 124 27.73 -42.14 38.59
CA ALA A 124 27.71 -42.42 37.17
C ALA A 124 27.59 -43.94 36.94
N GLU A 125 26.38 -44.43 36.63
CA GLU A 125 26.12 -45.87 36.37
C GLU A 125 26.90 -46.41 35.16
N ASP A 126 27.21 -45.53 34.21
CA ASP A 126 27.78 -45.88 32.90
C ASP A 126 29.29 -45.60 32.77
N GLY A 127 29.96 -45.30 33.88
CA GLY A 127 31.40 -45.04 33.94
C GLY A 127 31.79 -43.56 33.83
N THR A 128 33.08 -43.28 34.07
CA THR A 128 33.62 -41.91 34.13
C THR A 128 34.78 -41.71 33.17
N VAL A 129 34.90 -40.51 32.62
CA VAL A 129 36.05 -40.04 31.83
C VAL A 129 36.66 -38.85 32.56
N GLY A 130 37.89 -39.00 33.04
CA GLY A 130 38.56 -37.93 33.81
C GLY A 130 37.86 -37.58 35.13
N GLY A 131 37.13 -38.52 35.71
CA GLY A 131 36.36 -38.32 36.95
C GLY A 131 34.97 -37.72 36.76
N LEU A 132 34.51 -37.51 35.52
CA LEU A 132 33.18 -36.98 35.19
C LEU A 132 32.30 -38.05 34.50
N PRO A 133 30.96 -38.00 34.64
CA PRO A 133 30.06 -38.94 33.97
C PRO A 133 30.22 -38.87 32.45
N VAL A 134 30.48 -40.02 31.83
CA VAL A 134 30.80 -40.09 30.40
C VAL A 134 29.64 -39.68 29.49
N TRP A 135 28.40 -39.98 29.88
CA TRP A 135 27.22 -39.56 29.13
C TRP A 135 27.01 -38.06 29.16
N GLU A 136 27.23 -37.44 30.31
CA GLU A 136 27.13 -35.99 30.45
C GLU A 136 28.17 -35.32 29.57
N VAL A 137 29.42 -35.77 29.62
CA VAL A 137 30.48 -35.31 28.74
C VAL A 137 30.07 -35.44 27.26
N THR A 138 29.63 -36.62 26.85
CA THR A 138 29.29 -36.91 25.45
C THR A 138 28.12 -36.05 24.99
N TYR A 139 27.07 -35.93 25.82
CA TYR A 139 25.90 -35.10 25.57
C TYR A 139 26.26 -33.62 25.42
N HIS A 140 27.05 -33.07 26.35
CA HIS A 140 27.41 -31.65 26.32
C HIS A 140 28.33 -31.32 25.12
N CYS A 141 29.23 -32.24 24.73
CA CYS A 141 30.00 -32.08 23.49
C CYS A 141 29.11 -32.12 22.23
N LEU A 142 28.12 -33.03 22.17
CA LEU A 142 27.15 -33.06 21.07
C LEU A 142 26.29 -31.81 21.03
N ARG A 143 25.82 -31.34 22.20
CA ARG A 143 24.98 -30.15 22.33
C ARG A 143 25.72 -28.86 21.96
N ALA A 144 27.05 -28.85 22.10
CA ALA A 144 27.95 -27.80 21.65
C ALA A 144 28.34 -27.91 20.16
N GLY A 145 27.88 -28.94 19.44
CA GLY A 145 28.19 -29.15 18.02
C GLY A 145 29.53 -29.84 17.73
N ASP A 146 30.29 -30.22 18.77
CA ASP A 146 31.60 -30.85 18.62
C ASP A 146 31.48 -32.38 18.58
N LEU A 147 31.13 -32.89 17.40
CA LEU A 147 31.02 -34.32 17.12
C LEU A 147 32.35 -35.06 17.35
N SER A 148 33.50 -34.39 17.17
CA SER A 148 34.80 -35.01 17.35
C SER A 148 35.11 -35.24 18.83
N ALA A 149 34.92 -34.22 19.67
CA ALA A 149 35.11 -34.35 21.11
C ALA A 149 34.09 -35.32 21.74
N ALA A 150 32.85 -35.35 21.23
CA ALA A 150 31.85 -36.30 21.67
C ALA A 150 32.24 -37.74 21.34
N LYS A 151 32.75 -37.97 20.12
CA LYS A 151 33.27 -39.28 19.72
C LYS A 151 34.44 -39.70 20.61
N ASP A 152 35.43 -38.83 20.82
CA ASP A 152 36.61 -39.14 21.62
C ASP A 152 36.24 -39.51 23.07
N ALA A 153 35.22 -38.85 23.63
CA ALA A 153 34.70 -39.19 24.95
C ALA A 153 34.00 -40.57 25.00
N LEU A 154 33.28 -40.94 23.94
CA LEU A 154 32.55 -42.21 23.88
C LEU A 154 33.44 -43.39 23.47
N ASP A 155 34.48 -43.17 22.66
CA ASP A 155 35.48 -44.19 22.29
C ASP A 155 36.22 -44.71 23.54
N LEU A 156 36.27 -43.94 24.63
CA LEU A 156 36.79 -44.37 25.93
C LEU A 156 35.89 -45.42 26.62
N LEU A 157 34.65 -45.59 26.16
CA LEU A 157 33.71 -46.66 26.56
C LEU A 157 33.64 -47.81 25.55
N ALA A 158 34.53 -47.89 24.57
CA ALA A 158 34.52 -48.94 23.54
C ALA A 158 34.54 -50.39 24.11
N ASN A 159 34.89 -50.54 25.39
CA ASN A 159 34.90 -51.81 26.11
C ASN A 159 33.51 -52.26 26.62
N PHE A 160 32.48 -51.39 26.55
CA PHE A 160 31.12 -51.71 26.98
C PHE A 160 30.24 -52.12 25.79
N PRO A 161 29.65 -53.34 25.79
CA PRO A 161 28.79 -53.82 24.71
C PRO A 161 27.58 -52.92 24.44
N GLN A 162 27.05 -52.25 25.47
CA GLN A 162 25.89 -51.34 25.34
C GLN A 162 26.23 -50.06 24.55
N ALA A 163 27.50 -49.61 24.58
CA ALA A 163 27.94 -48.40 23.90
C ALA A 163 28.38 -48.64 22.45
N ALA A 164 28.66 -49.90 22.05
CA ALA A 164 29.21 -50.25 20.75
C ALA A 164 28.35 -49.80 19.55
N VAL A 165 27.02 -49.90 19.66
CA VAL A 165 26.08 -49.42 18.63
C VAL A 165 26.14 -47.90 18.53
N LEU A 166 26.22 -47.20 19.66
CA LEU A 166 26.21 -45.74 19.72
C LEU A 166 27.54 -45.15 19.22
N VAL A 167 28.66 -45.80 19.54
CA VAL A 167 29.98 -45.53 18.98
C VAL A 167 29.97 -45.74 17.46
N ALA A 168 29.37 -46.82 16.95
CA ALA A 168 29.24 -47.04 15.51
C ALA A 168 28.38 -45.97 14.83
N CYS A 169 27.26 -45.56 15.43
CA CYS A 169 26.41 -44.48 14.94
C CYS A 169 27.13 -43.13 14.90
N LEU A 170 27.83 -42.73 15.98
CA LEU A 170 28.60 -41.48 15.99
C LEU A 170 29.77 -41.51 15.01
N ASN A 171 30.41 -42.66 14.82
CA ASN A 171 31.43 -42.83 13.80
C ASN A 171 30.88 -42.65 12.38
N HIS A 172 29.67 -43.17 12.12
CA HIS A 172 28.98 -42.94 10.86
C HIS A 172 28.62 -41.46 10.66
N LEU A 173 28.02 -40.82 11.67
CA LEU A 173 27.64 -39.41 11.64
C LEU A 173 28.85 -38.47 11.47
N SER A 174 29.96 -38.75 12.16
CA SER A 174 31.21 -37.99 12.03
C SER A 174 31.82 -38.12 10.63
N LYS A 175 31.65 -39.28 9.98
CA LYS A 175 32.11 -39.54 8.61
C LYS A 175 31.20 -38.89 7.56
N GLU A 176 29.89 -38.94 7.76
CA GLU A 176 28.90 -38.26 6.90
C GLU A 176 29.04 -36.75 6.99
N ALA A 177 29.18 -36.17 8.19
CA ALA A 177 29.41 -34.75 8.40
C ALA A 177 30.66 -34.21 7.66
N LYS A 178 31.67 -35.06 7.43
CA LYS A 178 32.87 -34.74 6.64
C LYS A 178 32.69 -34.87 5.12
N SER A 179 31.69 -35.63 4.66
CA SER A 179 31.51 -35.99 3.25
C SER A 179 30.38 -35.24 2.55
N ASN A 180 29.35 -34.83 3.27
CA ASN A 180 28.24 -33.99 2.82
C ASN A 180 27.76 -33.28 4.09
N GLY A 181 27.71 -31.94 4.13
CA GLY A 181 27.31 -31.16 5.31
C GLY A 181 25.89 -31.49 5.83
N GLY A 182 25.72 -32.63 6.49
CA GLY A 182 24.46 -33.34 6.55
C GLY A 182 24.18 -33.92 7.93
N ILE A 183 23.95 -33.05 8.91
CA ILE A 183 23.14 -33.36 10.10
C ILE A 183 21.64 -33.03 9.80
N THR A 184 21.35 -32.58 8.58
CA THR A 184 20.06 -32.04 8.14
C THR A 184 18.93 -33.08 8.02
N SER A 185 19.22 -34.36 7.80
CA SER A 185 18.18 -35.40 7.61
C SER A 185 17.57 -35.95 8.91
N ILE A 186 18.32 -35.94 10.03
CA ILE A 186 17.84 -36.45 11.32
C ILE A 186 17.11 -35.35 12.11
N LEU A 187 17.60 -34.10 12.04
CA LEU A 187 16.97 -32.94 12.68
C LEU A 187 15.72 -32.44 11.95
N GLN A 188 15.51 -32.90 10.71
CA GLN A 188 14.31 -32.65 9.90
C GLN A 188 13.00 -33.07 10.57
N LYS A 189 13.01 -33.97 11.57
CA LYS A 189 11.77 -34.41 12.26
C LYS A 189 11.47 -33.68 13.57
N THR A 190 12.43 -32.96 14.14
CA THR A 190 12.30 -32.28 15.45
C THR A 190 12.40 -30.76 15.36
N SER A 191 13.18 -30.22 14.41
CA SER A 191 13.41 -28.77 14.24
C SER A 191 12.40 -28.10 13.27
N ILE A 192 11.42 -28.85 12.74
CA ILE A 192 10.24 -28.27 12.06
C ILE A 192 9.42 -27.37 13.00
N LYS A 193 9.52 -27.56 14.32
CA LYS A 193 8.91 -26.67 15.31
C LYS A 193 9.61 -25.31 15.42
N GLU A 194 10.85 -25.18 14.93
CA GLU A 194 11.64 -23.95 15.10
C GLU A 194 11.67 -23.04 13.85
N VAL A 195 11.46 -23.60 12.65
CA VAL A 195 11.11 -22.78 11.47
C VAL A 195 9.73 -22.12 11.66
N PHE A 196 8.87 -22.73 12.48
CA PHE A 196 7.62 -22.15 13.00
C PHE A 196 7.89 -20.91 13.89
N THR A 197 9.06 -20.79 14.50
CA THR A 197 9.38 -19.72 15.46
C THR A 197 9.46 -18.34 14.80
N LEU A 198 9.90 -18.21 13.53
CA LEU A 198 10.02 -16.88 12.89
C LEU A 198 8.67 -16.23 12.60
N LEU A 199 7.67 -17.01 12.17
CA LEU A 199 6.27 -16.54 12.04
C LEU A 199 5.63 -16.33 13.42
N CYS A 200 5.98 -17.16 14.39
CA CYS A 200 5.52 -17.01 15.77
C CYS A 200 6.15 -15.81 16.48
N TRP A 201 7.37 -15.37 16.19
CA TRP A 201 7.97 -14.20 16.85
C TRP A 201 7.21 -12.92 16.53
N GLY A 202 6.88 -12.67 15.26
CA GLY A 202 6.06 -11.51 14.88
C GLY A 202 4.68 -11.53 15.54
N TRP A 203 4.02 -12.69 15.56
CA TRP A 203 2.71 -12.84 16.19
C TRP A 203 2.77 -12.82 17.74
N LEU A 204 3.76 -13.46 18.35
CA LEU A 204 3.96 -13.54 19.80
C LEU A 204 4.36 -12.18 20.37
N LEU A 205 5.26 -11.46 19.69
CA LEU A 205 5.61 -10.08 20.05
C LEU A 205 4.38 -9.18 19.97
N TYR A 206 3.55 -9.34 18.94
CA TYR A 206 2.29 -8.62 18.81
C TYR A 206 1.32 -8.95 19.96
N ASP A 207 1.11 -10.23 20.28
CA ASP A 207 0.22 -10.67 21.37
C ASP A 207 0.74 -10.23 22.76
N CYS A 208 2.05 -10.18 22.93
CA CYS A 208 2.72 -9.69 24.14
C CYS A 208 2.77 -8.15 24.25
N GLY A 209 2.21 -7.41 23.27
CA GLY A 209 2.14 -5.95 23.29
C GLY A 209 3.41 -5.22 22.79
N HIS A 210 4.41 -5.95 22.29
CA HIS A 210 5.61 -5.41 21.65
C HIS A 210 5.38 -5.17 20.15
N ILE A 211 4.41 -4.31 19.85
CA ILE A 211 3.91 -4.10 18.48
C ILE A 211 4.99 -3.51 17.56
N SER A 212 5.81 -2.58 18.06
CA SER A 212 6.91 -2.00 17.28
C SER A 212 7.93 -3.06 16.87
N ASP A 213 8.41 -3.86 17.81
CA ASP A 213 9.36 -4.95 17.52
C ASP A 213 8.74 -5.98 16.56
N ALA A 214 7.47 -6.34 16.77
CA ALA A 214 6.74 -7.25 15.88
C ALA A 214 6.72 -6.76 14.43
N VAL A 215 6.48 -5.47 14.22
CA VAL A 215 6.48 -4.82 12.90
C VAL A 215 7.85 -4.89 12.26
N HIS A 216 8.89 -4.46 12.96
CA HIS A 216 10.25 -4.40 12.38
C HIS A 216 10.85 -5.79 12.13
N VAL A 217 10.56 -6.77 12.99
CA VAL A 217 10.90 -8.19 12.75
C VAL A 217 10.13 -8.72 11.53
N ALA A 218 8.85 -8.39 11.38
CA ALA A 218 8.06 -8.79 10.20
C ALA A 218 8.60 -8.19 8.90
N ILE A 219 9.04 -6.92 8.91
CA ILE A 219 9.65 -6.27 7.76
C ILE A 219 10.97 -6.97 7.39
N LEU A 220 11.86 -7.17 8.36
CA LEU A 220 13.16 -7.82 8.11
C LEU A 220 12.99 -9.25 7.59
N THR A 221 12.08 -10.03 8.19
CA THR A 221 11.81 -11.41 7.77
C THR A 221 11.21 -11.47 6.36
N ASN A 222 10.33 -10.53 6.00
CA ASN A 222 9.74 -10.44 4.67
C ASN A 222 10.79 -10.10 3.61
N GLU A 223 11.61 -9.07 3.86
CA GLU A 223 12.67 -8.64 2.94
C GLU A 223 13.74 -9.71 2.72
N MET A 224 14.04 -10.50 3.75
CA MET A 224 14.97 -11.61 3.68
C MET A 224 14.36 -12.88 3.05
N GLY A 225 13.07 -12.90 2.75
CA GLY A 225 12.37 -14.03 2.13
C GLY A 225 12.06 -15.19 3.10
N TYR A 226 12.09 -14.94 4.41
CA TYR A 226 11.78 -15.94 5.45
C TYR A 226 10.29 -15.95 5.81
N LEU A 227 9.60 -14.81 5.69
CA LEU A 227 8.19 -14.69 6.02
C LEU A 227 7.31 -15.23 4.89
N ARG A 228 6.37 -16.11 5.22
CA ARG A 228 5.28 -16.49 4.31
C ARG A 228 4.17 -15.46 4.44
N ASN A 229 4.03 -14.58 3.45
CA ASN A 229 2.94 -13.61 3.44
C ASN A 229 1.65 -14.22 2.85
N THR A 230 0.49 -13.78 3.33
CA THR A 230 -0.79 -14.04 2.65
C THR A 230 -0.96 -13.08 1.48
N ALA A 231 -1.52 -13.57 0.38
CA ALA A 231 -1.91 -12.71 -0.75
C ALA A 231 -3.20 -11.93 -0.46
N ASP A 232 -4.01 -12.40 0.48
CA ASP A 232 -5.25 -11.73 0.91
C ASP A 232 -4.97 -10.81 2.10
N ALA A 233 -5.02 -9.49 1.85
CA ALA A 233 -4.83 -8.48 2.88
C ALA A 233 -5.94 -8.46 3.95
N ALA A 234 -7.12 -9.03 3.70
CA ALA A 234 -8.22 -9.07 4.68
C ALA A 234 -8.22 -10.30 5.58
N ALA A 235 -7.35 -11.27 5.32
CA ALA A 235 -7.21 -12.46 6.14
C ALA A 235 -6.84 -12.10 7.59
N GLU A 236 -6.97 -13.08 8.49
CA GLU A 236 -6.52 -12.94 9.88
C GLU A 236 -5.00 -12.69 9.95
N MET A 237 -4.51 -12.20 11.10
CA MET A 237 -3.09 -11.88 11.27
C MET A 237 -2.19 -13.10 11.07
N LEU A 238 -2.65 -14.27 11.50
CA LEU A 238 -2.03 -15.56 11.27
C LEU A 238 -3.03 -16.46 10.55
N VAL A 239 -2.65 -16.96 9.38
CA VAL A 239 -3.47 -17.84 8.56
C VAL A 239 -2.84 -19.23 8.57
N THR A 240 -3.56 -20.23 9.07
CA THR A 240 -3.12 -21.62 9.08
C THR A 240 -3.65 -22.35 7.85
N ASP A 241 -2.80 -23.17 7.22
CA ASP A 241 -3.23 -24.06 6.15
C ASP A 241 -4.13 -25.17 6.72
N SER A 242 -5.29 -25.38 6.10
CA SER A 242 -6.29 -26.36 6.54
C SER A 242 -5.85 -27.81 6.33
N VAL A 243 -4.90 -28.06 5.42
CA VAL A 243 -4.35 -29.38 5.09
C VAL A 243 -3.08 -29.66 5.89
N GLN A 244 -2.27 -28.64 6.13
CA GLN A 244 -1.01 -28.77 6.86
C GLN A 244 -0.89 -27.73 7.96
N LEU A 245 -1.29 -28.10 9.18
CA LEU A 245 -1.29 -27.21 10.36
C LEU A 245 0.08 -26.61 10.73
N THR A 246 1.18 -27.15 10.18
CA THR A 246 2.54 -26.60 10.35
C THR A 246 2.91 -25.55 9.30
N LYS A 247 2.05 -25.31 8.31
CA LYS A 247 2.18 -24.21 7.35
C LYS A 247 1.29 -23.06 7.78
N CYS A 248 1.93 -21.96 8.14
CA CYS A 248 1.25 -20.71 8.47
C CYS A 248 1.74 -19.60 7.54
N SER A 249 0.84 -18.66 7.26
CA SER A 249 1.15 -17.40 6.61
C SER A 249 0.82 -16.25 7.57
N PHE A 250 1.62 -15.20 7.53
CA PHE A 250 1.45 -14.01 8.35
C PHE A 250 0.94 -12.87 7.47
N ASN A 251 -0.06 -12.13 7.95
CA ASN A 251 -0.62 -10.99 7.23
C ASN A 251 0.13 -9.70 7.57
N ILE A 252 1.19 -9.43 6.82
CA ILE A 252 1.99 -8.22 7.01
C ILE A 252 1.18 -6.95 6.73
N ALA A 253 0.26 -6.98 5.76
CA ALA A 253 -0.60 -5.85 5.44
C ALA A 253 -1.47 -5.45 6.65
N ARG A 254 -2.09 -6.43 7.29
CA ARG A 254 -2.89 -6.17 8.50
C ARG A 254 -2.05 -5.66 9.67
N LEU A 255 -0.84 -6.18 9.85
CA LEU A 255 0.07 -5.73 10.90
C LEU A 255 0.48 -4.26 10.67
N LEU A 256 0.99 -3.94 9.47
CA LEU A 256 1.47 -2.60 9.15
C LEU A 256 0.33 -1.57 9.17
N VAL A 257 -0.82 -1.87 8.57
CA VAL A 257 -1.98 -0.95 8.60
C VAL A 257 -2.48 -0.73 10.03
N SER A 258 -2.46 -1.76 10.89
CA SER A 258 -2.85 -1.60 12.30
C SER A 258 -1.83 -0.78 13.09
N TYR A 259 -0.55 -0.86 12.74
CA TYR A 259 0.52 -0.09 13.37
C TYR A 259 0.48 1.38 12.96
N THR A 260 0.43 1.66 11.65
CA THR A 260 0.41 3.02 11.11
C THR A 260 -0.82 3.80 11.55
N LYS A 261 -1.93 3.13 11.87
CA LYS A 261 -3.16 3.77 12.35
C LYS A 261 -2.96 4.68 13.57
N GLN A 262 -1.91 4.46 14.36
CA GLN A 262 -1.60 5.28 15.52
C GLN A 262 -1.08 6.68 15.14
N PHE A 263 -0.46 6.83 13.97
CA PHE A 263 0.20 8.05 13.53
C PHE A 263 -0.16 8.48 12.09
N GLU A 264 -1.02 7.74 11.37
CA GLU A 264 -1.37 8.00 9.95
C GLU A 264 -1.97 9.39 9.68
N LEU A 265 -2.42 10.09 10.72
CA LEU A 265 -2.98 11.44 10.64
C LEU A 265 -2.05 12.53 11.19
N GLU A 266 -1.03 12.14 11.95
CA GLU A 266 -0.08 13.04 12.61
C GLU A 266 1.23 13.11 11.82
N ASP A 267 1.72 11.96 11.33
CA ASP A 267 2.99 11.82 10.62
C ASP A 267 2.79 10.93 9.38
N ILE A 268 2.44 11.59 8.28
CA ILE A 268 2.12 10.92 7.01
C ILE A 268 3.40 10.49 6.29
N GLU A 269 4.48 11.26 6.41
CA GLU A 269 5.79 10.92 5.83
C GLU A 269 6.24 9.56 6.35
N ARG A 270 6.23 9.40 7.68
CA ARG A 270 6.54 8.13 8.34
C ARG A 270 5.57 7.02 7.97
N ALA A 271 4.27 7.33 7.81
CA ALA A 271 3.29 6.31 7.42
C ALA A 271 3.51 5.80 5.98
N LEU A 272 3.99 6.66 5.08
CA LEU A 272 4.31 6.29 3.69
C LEU A 272 5.43 5.24 3.63
N ASP A 273 6.43 5.33 4.51
CA ASP A 273 7.52 4.33 4.60
C ASP A 273 6.96 2.93 4.77
N TYR A 274 6.04 2.77 5.73
CA TYR A 274 5.41 1.48 6.02
C TYR A 274 4.42 1.05 4.95
N TRP A 275 3.64 1.98 4.38
CA TRP A 275 2.67 1.65 3.34
C TRP A 275 3.34 1.22 2.05
N TYR A 276 4.49 1.79 1.70
CA TYR A 276 5.21 1.44 0.47
C TYR A 276 5.62 -0.04 0.44
N LEU A 277 5.97 -0.60 1.61
CA LEU A 277 6.28 -2.03 1.76
C LEU A 277 5.09 -2.95 1.40
N LEU A 278 3.87 -2.41 1.35
CA LEU A 278 2.65 -3.13 0.98
C LEU A 278 2.30 -3.02 -0.50
N LYS A 279 3.10 -2.30 -1.30
CA LYS A 279 2.86 -2.15 -2.73
C LYS A 279 2.86 -3.51 -3.44
N GLY A 280 1.85 -3.71 -4.29
CA GLY A 280 1.57 -4.94 -5.02
C GLY A 280 0.61 -5.90 -4.30
N LEU A 281 0.37 -5.71 -2.99
CA LEU A 281 -0.60 -6.53 -2.25
C LEU A 281 -2.02 -6.09 -2.58
N GLN A 282 -2.88 -7.08 -2.81
CA GLN A 282 -4.25 -6.84 -3.22
C GLN A 282 -5.19 -6.89 -2.01
N THR A 283 -6.09 -5.91 -1.96
CA THR A 283 -7.27 -5.94 -1.11
C THR A 283 -8.31 -6.92 -1.67
N PRO A 284 -9.31 -7.36 -0.88
CA PRO A 284 -10.38 -8.23 -1.37
C PRO A 284 -11.17 -7.64 -2.54
N THR A 285 -11.17 -6.31 -2.67
CA THR A 285 -11.83 -5.59 -3.75
C THR A 285 -10.96 -5.49 -5.02
N GLY A 286 -9.77 -6.09 -5.02
CA GLY A 286 -8.84 -6.11 -6.16
C GLY A 286 -8.08 -4.80 -6.37
N GLY A 287 -7.97 -3.97 -5.34
CA GLY A 287 -7.16 -2.75 -5.35
C GLY A 287 -5.86 -2.92 -4.57
N ASP A 288 -4.82 -2.20 -4.99
CA ASP A 288 -3.54 -2.17 -4.28
C ASP A 288 -3.67 -1.53 -2.89
N VAL A 289 -3.06 -2.15 -1.87
CA VAL A 289 -3.13 -1.69 -0.48
C VAL A 289 -2.44 -0.34 -0.29
N PHE A 290 -1.29 -0.12 -0.93
CA PHE A 290 -0.55 1.15 -0.86
C PHE A 290 -1.36 2.29 -1.48
N GLU A 291 -1.91 2.09 -2.69
CA GLU A 291 -2.77 3.08 -3.32
C GLU A 291 -3.99 3.45 -2.45
N MET A 292 -4.59 2.45 -1.80
CA MET A 292 -5.73 2.65 -0.91
C MET A 292 -5.35 3.41 0.37
N ALA A 293 -4.18 3.16 0.93
CA ALA A 293 -3.68 3.87 2.09
C ALA A 293 -3.40 5.34 1.77
N VAL A 294 -2.77 5.63 0.63
CA VAL A 294 -2.54 7.01 0.14
C VAL A 294 -3.86 7.73 -0.11
N SER A 295 -4.80 7.08 -0.82
CA SER A 295 -6.15 7.62 -1.07
C SER A 295 -6.86 8.01 0.24
N ARG A 296 -6.81 7.12 1.23
CA ARG A 296 -7.36 7.35 2.57
C ARG A 296 -6.66 8.50 3.30
N ALA A 297 -5.34 8.58 3.24
CA ALA A 297 -4.56 9.64 3.89
C ALA A 297 -4.95 11.01 3.33
N VAL A 298 -5.05 11.15 2.00
CA VAL A 298 -5.50 12.38 1.34
C VAL A 298 -6.91 12.76 1.79
N TYR A 299 -7.83 11.79 1.82
CA TYR A 299 -9.21 12.04 2.22
C TYR A 299 -9.34 12.52 3.68
N LEU A 300 -8.59 11.92 4.61
CA LEU A 300 -8.72 12.23 6.04
C LEU A 300 -7.97 13.49 6.47
N THR A 301 -6.81 13.75 5.85
CA THR A 301 -5.91 14.84 6.25
C THR A 301 -6.16 16.11 5.44
N GLY A 302 -6.72 15.98 4.23
CA GLY A 302 -6.87 17.08 3.28
C GLY A 302 -5.55 17.58 2.69
N GLN A 303 -4.40 17.00 3.05
CA GLN A 303 -3.06 17.45 2.65
C GLN A 303 -2.67 16.95 1.24
N THR A 304 -3.55 17.17 0.27
CA THR A 304 -3.37 16.68 -1.11
C THR A 304 -2.06 17.17 -1.73
N GLU A 305 -1.74 18.45 -1.53
CA GLU A 305 -0.56 19.09 -2.12
C GLU A 305 0.75 18.53 -1.59
N ALA A 306 0.82 18.21 -0.28
CA ALA A 306 2.03 17.66 0.33
C ALA A 306 2.23 16.18 -0.02
N ILE A 307 1.14 15.41 -0.02
CA ILE A 307 1.19 13.97 -0.31
C ILE A 307 1.45 13.71 -1.78
N ILE A 308 0.67 14.34 -2.67
CA ILE A 308 0.63 13.99 -4.10
C ILE A 308 1.22 15.08 -5.01
N GLY A 309 1.23 16.33 -4.54
CA GLY A 309 1.75 17.46 -5.31
C GLY A 309 0.65 18.26 -5.99
N THR A 310 1.09 19.31 -6.68
CA THR A 310 0.24 20.24 -7.44
C THR A 310 0.84 20.48 -8.81
N ILE A 311 0.07 21.08 -9.72
CA ILE A 311 0.60 21.50 -11.01
C ILE A 311 1.33 22.83 -10.81
N GLY A 312 2.63 22.84 -11.06
CA GLY A 312 3.48 24.02 -11.02
C GLY A 312 3.22 24.95 -12.20
N ALA A 313 3.79 26.16 -12.14
CA ALA A 313 3.65 27.18 -13.18
C ALA A 313 4.25 26.77 -14.54
N ASP A 314 5.11 25.76 -14.56
CA ASP A 314 5.71 25.15 -15.75
C ASP A 314 4.81 24.07 -16.39
N GLY A 315 3.63 23.84 -15.83
CA GLY A 315 2.69 22.79 -16.28
C GLY A 315 3.12 21.39 -15.86
N LYS A 316 4.17 21.25 -15.03
CA LYS A 316 4.60 19.95 -14.49
C LYS A 316 4.18 19.81 -13.04
N ARG A 317 4.07 18.57 -12.60
CA ARG A 317 3.79 18.25 -11.21
C ARG A 317 4.96 18.65 -10.31
N THR A 318 4.66 19.33 -9.22
CA THR A 318 5.61 19.63 -8.13
C THR A 318 5.93 18.35 -7.36
N ARG A 319 7.15 18.26 -6.84
CA ARG A 319 7.59 17.12 -6.04
C ARG A 319 6.84 17.08 -4.71
N ALA A 320 6.39 15.90 -4.34
CA ALA A 320 5.59 15.59 -3.16
C ALA A 320 6.19 14.40 -2.39
N TRP A 321 5.61 14.04 -1.25
CA TRP A 321 6.12 12.93 -0.43
C TRP A 321 6.09 11.58 -1.16
N ILE A 322 5.09 11.32 -2.01
CA ILE A 322 5.04 10.06 -2.76
C ILE A 322 6.15 9.91 -3.82
N ASP A 323 6.79 11.01 -4.24
CA ASP A 323 7.87 10.99 -5.26
C ASP A 323 9.16 10.37 -4.74
N GLU A 324 9.29 10.22 -3.43
CA GLU A 324 10.40 9.47 -2.86
C GLU A 324 10.34 7.99 -3.25
N TYR A 325 9.14 7.42 -3.30
CA TYR A 325 8.94 5.99 -3.43
C TYR A 325 8.67 5.52 -4.87
N LEU A 326 8.22 6.42 -5.73
CA LEU A 326 7.70 6.13 -7.05
C LEU A 326 8.28 7.07 -8.10
N GLU A 327 8.84 6.50 -9.16
CA GLU A 327 9.21 7.27 -10.36
C GLU A 327 7.97 7.73 -11.14
N ASP A 328 6.95 6.86 -11.25
CA ASP A 328 5.66 7.18 -11.83
C ASP A 328 4.56 6.98 -10.78
N CYS A 329 3.88 8.08 -10.45
CA CYS A 329 2.78 8.07 -9.49
C CYS A 329 1.40 8.07 -10.16
N SER A 330 1.33 8.06 -11.50
CA SER A 330 0.08 8.25 -12.25
C SER A 330 -1.03 7.28 -11.82
N ASP A 331 -0.69 6.03 -11.53
CA ASP A 331 -1.65 5.01 -11.06
C ASP A 331 -2.23 5.35 -9.68
N VAL A 332 -1.36 5.70 -8.71
CA VAL A 332 -1.77 6.11 -7.36
C VAL A 332 -2.64 7.35 -7.41
N ILE A 333 -2.25 8.36 -8.20
CA ILE A 333 -3.00 9.61 -8.34
C ILE A 333 -4.34 9.36 -9.02
N THR A 334 -4.38 8.50 -10.04
CA THR A 334 -5.63 8.08 -10.69
C THR A 334 -6.56 7.39 -9.70
N ARG A 335 -6.01 6.56 -8.79
CA ARG A 335 -6.79 5.92 -7.74
C ARG A 335 -7.38 6.94 -6.78
N VAL A 336 -6.57 7.88 -6.29
CA VAL A 336 -7.06 8.95 -5.40
C VAL A 336 -8.14 9.78 -6.11
N ALA A 337 -7.92 10.16 -7.36
CA ALA A 337 -8.90 10.90 -8.17
C ALA A 337 -10.26 10.19 -8.25
N ARG A 338 -10.25 8.87 -8.50
CA ARG A 338 -11.46 8.05 -8.57
C ARG A 338 -12.19 7.96 -7.22
N ASP A 339 -11.45 7.78 -6.13
CA ASP A 339 -12.06 7.68 -4.81
C ASP A 339 -12.61 9.05 -4.36
N THR A 340 -11.96 10.16 -4.74
CA THR A 340 -12.48 11.54 -4.57
C THR A 340 -13.74 11.80 -5.40
N GLU A 341 -13.78 11.31 -6.64
CA GLU A 341 -14.98 11.37 -7.50
C GLU A 341 -16.16 10.63 -6.86
N LEU A 342 -15.93 9.42 -6.33
CA LEU A 342 -16.94 8.65 -5.60
C LEU A 342 -17.36 9.35 -4.29
N GLY A 343 -16.48 10.13 -3.68
CA GLY A 343 -16.77 10.99 -2.53
C GLY A 343 -17.65 12.21 -2.87
N GLY A 344 -17.83 12.53 -4.16
CA GLY A 344 -18.67 13.61 -4.65
C GLY A 344 -17.95 14.94 -4.85
N ASP A 345 -16.64 15.05 -4.56
CA ASP A 345 -15.87 16.27 -4.85
C ASP A 345 -15.32 16.22 -6.28
N THR A 346 -16.18 16.63 -7.22
CA THR A 346 -15.84 16.60 -8.64
C THR A 346 -14.81 17.66 -9.03
N THR A 347 -14.73 18.76 -8.29
CA THR A 347 -13.73 19.83 -8.54
C THR A 347 -12.33 19.30 -8.25
N GLN A 348 -12.14 18.66 -7.09
CA GLN A 348 -10.85 18.09 -6.71
C GLN A 348 -10.50 16.88 -7.58
N ALA A 349 -11.46 16.00 -7.88
CA ALA A 349 -11.24 14.84 -8.74
C ALA A 349 -10.71 15.22 -10.14
N VAL A 350 -11.27 16.27 -10.76
CA VAL A 350 -10.78 16.79 -12.05
C VAL A 350 -9.32 17.24 -11.95
N LYS A 351 -8.96 18.01 -10.91
CA LYS A 351 -7.58 18.46 -10.70
C LYS A 351 -6.61 17.27 -10.54
N LEU A 352 -7.04 16.24 -9.79
CA LEU A 352 -6.24 15.03 -9.60
C LEU A 352 -6.09 14.22 -10.89
N TYR A 353 -7.13 14.11 -11.73
CA TYR A 353 -7.00 13.45 -13.03
C TYR A 353 -6.06 14.18 -13.99
N VAL A 354 -6.03 15.51 -13.95
CA VAL A 354 -5.01 16.29 -14.69
C VAL A 354 -3.62 15.97 -14.15
N LEU A 355 -3.47 15.96 -12.83
CA LEU A 355 -2.20 15.68 -12.16
C LEU A 355 -1.67 14.26 -12.47
N ALA A 356 -2.57 13.28 -12.64
CA ALA A 356 -2.27 11.91 -13.04
C ALA A 356 -1.96 11.75 -14.55
N ASN A 357 -1.86 12.84 -15.30
CA ASN A 357 -1.72 12.82 -16.75
C ASN A 357 -2.84 12.02 -17.46
N ALA A 358 -4.06 12.07 -16.91
CA ALA A 358 -5.26 11.42 -17.43
C ALA A 358 -6.32 12.45 -17.89
N PRO A 359 -5.98 13.36 -18.83
CA PRO A 359 -6.85 14.49 -19.18
C PRO A 359 -8.18 14.07 -19.79
N VAL A 360 -8.25 12.91 -20.47
CA VAL A 360 -9.51 12.43 -21.08
C VAL A 360 -10.58 12.16 -20.01
N LYS A 361 -10.21 11.50 -18.90
CA LYS A 361 -11.12 11.23 -17.78
C LYS A 361 -11.58 12.53 -17.10
N ALA A 362 -10.67 13.49 -16.93
CA ALA A 362 -11.01 14.82 -16.42
C ALA A 362 -12.07 15.53 -17.28
N VAL A 363 -11.91 15.52 -18.61
CA VAL A 363 -12.88 16.15 -19.53
C VAL A 363 -14.23 15.41 -19.52
N GLU A 364 -14.23 14.08 -19.45
CA GLU A 364 -15.46 13.28 -19.37
C GLU A 364 -16.26 13.59 -18.09
N LEU A 365 -15.56 13.70 -16.96
CA LEU A 365 -16.16 14.11 -15.69
C LEU A 365 -16.68 15.55 -15.75
N LEU A 366 -15.88 16.51 -16.25
CA LEU A 366 -16.31 17.90 -16.45
C LEU A 366 -17.55 18.01 -17.35
N CYS A 367 -17.59 17.29 -18.48
CA CYS A 367 -18.75 17.30 -19.37
C CYS A 367 -20.02 16.78 -18.68
N THR A 368 -19.88 15.74 -17.85
CA THR A 368 -21.00 15.13 -17.12
C THR A 368 -21.54 16.09 -16.07
N GLU A 369 -20.66 16.66 -15.25
CA GLU A 369 -21.03 17.53 -14.14
C GLU A 369 -21.50 18.91 -14.62
N LEU A 370 -20.85 19.49 -15.63
CA LEU A 370 -21.27 20.77 -16.20
C LEU A 370 -22.64 20.65 -16.87
N SER A 371 -22.87 19.56 -17.61
CA SER A 371 -24.17 19.28 -18.21
C SER A 371 -25.27 19.15 -17.17
N ASP A 372 -25.00 18.56 -16.01
CA ASP A 372 -25.99 18.47 -14.93
C ASP A 372 -26.21 19.82 -14.24
N ALA A 373 -25.13 20.54 -13.93
CA ALA A 373 -25.19 21.85 -13.31
C ALA A 373 -25.96 22.88 -14.16
N ILE A 374 -25.83 22.83 -15.49
CA ILE A 374 -26.63 23.65 -16.42
C ILE A 374 -28.15 23.42 -16.24
N ARG A 375 -28.59 22.22 -15.82
CA ARG A 375 -30.01 21.91 -15.61
C ARG A 375 -30.47 22.20 -14.19
N THR A 376 -29.59 22.01 -13.20
CA THR A 376 -29.99 21.96 -11.79
C THR A 376 -29.54 23.17 -10.97
N ASN A 377 -28.30 23.64 -11.12
CA ASN A 377 -27.69 24.60 -10.21
C ASN A 377 -26.75 25.60 -10.90
N ARG A 378 -27.17 26.87 -10.93
CA ARG A 378 -26.44 27.99 -11.55
C ARG A 378 -25.13 28.35 -10.84
N THR A 379 -25.06 28.27 -9.51
CA THR A 379 -23.80 28.60 -8.81
C THR A 379 -22.73 27.55 -9.11
N ARG A 380 -23.13 26.27 -9.08
CA ARG A 380 -22.24 25.15 -9.42
C ARG A 380 -21.80 25.20 -10.89
N MET A 381 -22.70 25.62 -11.79
CA MET A 381 -22.37 25.82 -13.21
C MET A 381 -21.22 26.83 -13.38
N ASN A 382 -21.25 27.95 -12.66
CA ASN A 382 -20.20 28.97 -12.73
C ASN A 382 -18.85 28.49 -12.19
N GLU A 383 -18.85 27.73 -11.09
CA GLU A 383 -17.63 27.11 -10.55
C GLU A 383 -17.00 26.13 -11.55
N LEU A 384 -17.81 25.23 -12.11
CA LEU A 384 -17.37 24.23 -13.09
C LEU A 384 -16.95 24.87 -14.42
N ARG A 385 -17.59 25.98 -14.80
CA ARG A 385 -17.22 26.76 -15.99
C ARG A 385 -15.80 27.31 -15.86
N LEU A 386 -15.47 27.95 -14.73
CA LEU A 386 -14.13 28.50 -14.50
C LEU A 386 -13.06 27.41 -14.57
N LEU A 387 -13.34 26.26 -13.93
CA LEU A 387 -12.44 25.10 -13.97
C LEU A 387 -12.27 24.54 -15.38
N ALA A 388 -13.34 24.48 -16.18
CA ALA A 388 -13.29 24.03 -17.56
C ALA A 388 -12.57 25.01 -18.49
N GLU A 389 -12.73 26.32 -18.31
CA GLU A 389 -11.97 27.35 -19.05
C GLU A 389 -10.47 27.26 -18.73
N GLU A 390 -10.10 27.11 -17.46
CA GLU A 390 -8.73 26.86 -17.02
C GLU A 390 -8.16 25.59 -17.68
N PHE A 391 -8.92 24.49 -17.65
CA PHE A 391 -8.54 23.22 -18.27
C PHE A 391 -8.27 23.39 -19.78
N VAL A 392 -9.20 24.01 -20.52
CA VAL A 392 -9.09 24.19 -21.98
C VAL A 392 -7.89 25.05 -22.34
N SER A 393 -7.63 26.12 -21.57
CA SER A 393 -6.48 27.00 -21.81
C SER A 393 -5.15 26.27 -21.63
N SER A 394 -5.07 25.34 -20.67
CA SER A 394 -3.86 24.60 -20.35
C SER A 394 -3.61 23.40 -21.27
N HIS A 395 -4.64 22.92 -21.98
CA HIS A 395 -4.58 21.64 -22.73
C HIS A 395 -4.99 21.77 -24.21
N SER A 396 -4.64 22.89 -24.84
CA SER A 396 -5.01 23.17 -26.25
C SER A 396 -4.51 22.13 -27.27
N ASP A 397 -3.49 21.34 -26.92
CA ASP A 397 -2.91 20.32 -27.80
C ASP A 397 -3.70 18.99 -27.85
N ILE A 398 -4.65 18.79 -26.94
CA ILE A 398 -5.40 17.54 -26.84
C ILE A 398 -6.51 17.50 -27.90
N ARG A 399 -6.26 16.76 -28.98
CA ARG A 399 -7.30 16.44 -29.98
C ARG A 399 -8.21 15.33 -29.46
N SER A 400 -9.22 15.70 -28.69
CA SER A 400 -10.26 14.79 -28.19
C SER A 400 -11.64 15.27 -28.61
N SER A 401 -12.49 14.34 -29.10
CA SER A 401 -13.92 14.62 -29.36
C SER A 401 -14.66 15.05 -28.09
N VAL A 402 -14.17 14.61 -26.93
CA VAL A 402 -14.69 15.01 -25.62
C VAL A 402 -14.34 16.47 -25.32
N LEU A 403 -13.16 16.95 -25.75
CA LEU A 403 -12.79 18.37 -25.61
C LEU A 403 -13.70 19.27 -26.46
N SER A 404 -14.00 18.87 -27.70
CA SER A 404 -15.00 19.57 -28.52
C SER A 404 -16.37 19.63 -27.85
N THR A 405 -16.78 18.55 -27.16
CA THR A 405 -18.02 18.51 -26.39
C THR A 405 -18.00 19.51 -25.24
N LEU A 406 -16.89 19.60 -24.51
CA LEU A 406 -16.71 20.57 -23.42
C LEU A 406 -16.77 22.02 -23.93
N CYS A 407 -16.12 22.33 -25.06
CA CYS A 407 -16.17 23.67 -25.66
C CYS A 407 -17.61 24.09 -26.00
N ILE A 408 -18.41 23.17 -26.58
CA ILE A 408 -19.83 23.45 -26.86
C ILE A 408 -20.61 23.72 -25.57
N LEU A 409 -20.35 22.96 -24.49
CA LEU A 409 -21.00 23.21 -23.19
C LEU A 409 -20.60 24.58 -22.59
N LEU A 410 -19.34 25.01 -22.75
CA LEU A 410 -18.89 26.34 -22.34
C LEU A 410 -19.57 27.47 -23.13
N ASP A 411 -19.75 27.28 -24.43
CA ASP A 411 -20.50 28.23 -25.26
C ASP A 411 -21.98 28.29 -24.84
N VAL A 412 -22.56 27.15 -24.46
CA VAL A 412 -23.92 27.08 -23.89
C VAL A 412 -24.00 27.84 -22.56
N CYS A 413 -23.02 27.71 -21.66
CA CYS A 413 -22.95 28.53 -20.44
C CYS A 413 -22.90 30.03 -20.75
N THR A 414 -22.07 30.43 -21.71
CA THR A 414 -21.98 31.83 -22.16
C THR A 414 -23.31 32.34 -22.71
N LEU A 415 -24.02 31.52 -23.47
CA LEU A 415 -25.34 31.87 -23.99
C LEU A 415 -26.38 32.02 -22.87
N ILE A 416 -26.36 31.17 -21.85
CA ILE A 416 -27.24 31.27 -20.68
C ILE A 416 -26.98 32.59 -19.94
N ASP A 417 -25.71 32.95 -19.70
CA ASP A 417 -25.36 34.20 -19.02
C ASP A 417 -25.81 35.44 -19.81
N LEU A 418 -25.72 35.41 -21.14
CA LEU A 418 -26.24 36.47 -22.00
C LEU A 418 -27.77 36.58 -21.91
N CYS A 419 -28.47 35.44 -21.80
CA CYS A 419 -29.92 35.41 -21.62
C CYS A 419 -30.32 36.02 -20.27
N GLU A 420 -29.63 35.64 -19.19
CA GLU A 420 -29.88 36.14 -17.83
C GLU A 420 -29.52 37.63 -17.67
N SER A 421 -28.52 38.10 -18.42
CA SER A 421 -28.16 39.53 -18.48
C SER A 421 -29.13 40.38 -19.30
N GLY A 422 -30.15 39.78 -19.92
CA GLY A 422 -31.14 40.49 -20.76
C GLY A 422 -30.60 41.02 -22.09
N LEU A 423 -29.41 40.58 -22.52
CA LEU A 423 -28.76 41.03 -23.76
C LEU A 423 -29.27 40.23 -24.98
N ALA A 424 -30.57 40.39 -25.30
CA ALA A 424 -31.28 39.56 -26.28
C ALA A 424 -30.63 39.54 -27.69
N ASP A 425 -30.16 40.67 -28.21
CA ASP A 425 -29.51 40.71 -29.54
C ASP A 425 -28.21 39.89 -29.59
N LYS A 426 -27.42 39.94 -28.50
CA LYS A 426 -26.18 39.15 -28.39
C LYS A 426 -26.50 37.67 -28.20
N ALA A 427 -27.47 37.34 -27.34
CA ALA A 427 -27.90 35.97 -27.12
C ALA A 427 -28.44 35.32 -28.41
N LEU A 428 -29.25 36.04 -29.19
CA LEU A 428 -29.73 35.59 -30.50
C LEU A 428 -28.57 35.33 -31.48
N SER A 429 -27.58 36.24 -31.52
CA SER A 429 -26.43 36.11 -32.41
C SER A 429 -25.55 34.89 -32.08
N VAL A 430 -25.28 34.66 -30.78
CA VAL A 430 -24.51 33.49 -30.32
C VAL A 430 -25.31 32.19 -30.56
N SER A 431 -26.62 32.20 -30.31
CA SER A 431 -27.49 31.05 -30.60
C SER A 431 -27.49 30.67 -32.09
N GLN A 432 -27.43 31.65 -33.00
CA GLN A 432 -27.31 31.41 -34.44
C GLN A 432 -25.99 30.75 -34.82
N GLN A 433 -24.89 31.17 -34.18
CA GLN A 433 -23.56 30.60 -34.40
C GLN A 433 -23.47 29.16 -33.89
N LEU A 434 -24.05 28.86 -32.72
CA LEU A 434 -24.03 27.51 -32.16
C LEU A 434 -24.86 26.50 -32.95
N ARG A 435 -25.89 26.96 -33.69
CA ARG A 435 -26.77 26.13 -34.53
C ARG A 435 -27.43 24.96 -33.79
N LEU A 436 -27.50 24.99 -32.46
CA LEU A 436 -28.17 23.99 -31.63
C LEU A 436 -29.70 24.18 -31.56
N ILE A 437 -30.16 25.44 -31.69
CA ILE A 437 -31.56 25.83 -31.63
C ILE A 437 -31.89 26.67 -32.88
N PRO A 438 -32.96 26.34 -33.62
CA PRO A 438 -33.35 27.10 -34.81
C PRO A 438 -33.75 28.54 -34.47
N SER A 439 -33.27 29.48 -35.28
CA SER A 439 -33.69 30.89 -35.19
C SER A 439 -34.94 31.19 -36.00
N GLU A 440 -35.20 30.40 -37.05
CA GLU A 440 -36.37 30.53 -37.91
C GLU A 440 -37.01 29.16 -38.17
N ALA A 441 -38.32 29.14 -38.44
CA ALA A 441 -39.08 27.91 -38.63
C ALA A 441 -38.58 27.05 -39.82
N GLU A 442 -38.03 27.69 -40.85
CA GLU A 442 -37.46 27.02 -42.04
C GLU A 442 -36.20 26.20 -41.71
N GLN A 443 -35.48 26.57 -40.65
CA GLN A 443 -34.26 25.87 -40.23
C GLN A 443 -34.55 24.59 -39.43
N VAL A 444 -35.79 24.44 -38.93
CA VAL A 444 -36.17 23.35 -38.03
C VAL A 444 -35.91 21.96 -38.66
N PRO A 445 -36.34 21.65 -39.90
CA PRO A 445 -36.11 20.32 -40.47
C PRO A 445 -34.63 19.96 -40.60
N VAL A 446 -33.79 20.95 -40.91
CA VAL A 446 -32.33 20.75 -41.07
C VAL A 446 -31.68 20.44 -39.72
N ILE A 447 -31.97 21.25 -38.69
CA ILE A 447 -31.38 21.08 -37.35
C ILE A 447 -31.88 19.79 -36.70
N VAL A 448 -33.16 19.43 -36.90
CA VAL A 448 -33.70 18.12 -36.44
C VAL A 448 -33.01 16.96 -37.15
N GLY A 449 -32.72 17.10 -38.45
CA GLY A 449 -31.96 16.10 -39.22
C GLY A 449 -30.54 15.91 -38.69
N GLU A 450 -29.87 17.00 -38.29
CA GLU A 450 -28.49 16.99 -37.76
C GLU A 450 -28.42 16.65 -36.25
N PHE A 451 -29.56 16.54 -35.55
CA PHE A 451 -29.61 16.34 -34.10
C PHE A 451 -28.85 15.11 -33.59
N HIS A 452 -28.79 14.05 -34.39
CA HIS A 452 -28.05 12.82 -34.05
C HIS A 452 -26.53 12.99 -34.02
N LEU A 453 -26.00 14.04 -34.67
CA LEU A 453 -24.57 14.38 -34.67
C LEU A 453 -24.15 15.12 -33.40
N VAL A 454 -25.11 15.65 -32.63
CA VAL A 454 -24.85 16.40 -31.40
C VAL A 454 -24.48 15.43 -30.26
N PRO A 455 -23.38 15.66 -29.55
CA PRO A 455 -22.97 14.83 -28.41
C PRO A 455 -24.08 14.68 -27.37
N GLN A 456 -24.17 13.51 -26.74
CA GLN A 456 -25.25 13.20 -25.80
C GLN A 456 -25.35 14.24 -24.67
N LYS A 457 -24.23 14.63 -24.05
CA LYS A 457 -24.21 15.64 -22.97
C LYS A 457 -24.73 17.00 -23.42
N VAL A 458 -24.44 17.41 -24.64
CA VAL A 458 -25.00 18.65 -25.21
C VAL A 458 -26.50 18.50 -25.47
N ARG A 459 -26.97 17.35 -25.95
CA ARG A 459 -28.41 17.11 -26.16
C ARG A 459 -29.23 17.21 -24.88
N GLU A 460 -28.67 16.81 -23.75
CA GLU A 460 -29.35 16.86 -22.47
C GLU A 460 -29.62 18.29 -21.98
N VAL A 461 -28.81 19.28 -22.38
CA VAL A 461 -28.99 20.70 -21.98
C VAL A 461 -29.86 21.52 -22.93
N ILE A 462 -30.15 21.01 -24.14
CA ILE A 462 -30.96 21.71 -25.16
C ILE A 462 -32.36 22.14 -24.65
N PRO A 463 -33.11 21.33 -23.89
CA PRO A 463 -34.42 21.73 -23.39
C PRO A 463 -34.37 22.97 -22.49
N ASP A 464 -33.44 22.98 -21.53
CA ASP A 464 -33.24 24.10 -20.61
C ASP A 464 -32.74 25.35 -21.33
N LEU A 465 -31.81 25.18 -22.27
CA LEU A 465 -31.34 26.26 -23.12
C LEU A 465 -32.48 26.88 -23.94
N SER A 466 -33.35 26.04 -24.53
CA SER A 466 -34.51 26.48 -25.29
C SER A 466 -35.46 27.32 -24.45
N LEU A 467 -35.67 26.92 -23.19
CA LEU A 467 -36.50 27.65 -22.24
C LEU A 467 -35.89 29.00 -21.87
N GLN A 468 -34.58 29.06 -21.58
CA GLN A 468 -33.91 30.31 -21.20
C GLN A 468 -33.84 31.30 -22.36
N LEU A 469 -33.52 30.80 -23.55
CA LEU A 469 -33.51 31.62 -24.76
C LEU A 469 -34.90 32.18 -25.04
N MET A 470 -35.94 31.34 -24.94
CA MET A 470 -37.32 31.78 -25.12
C MET A 470 -37.75 32.84 -24.09
N ARG A 471 -37.38 32.68 -22.81
CA ARG A 471 -37.64 33.71 -21.78
C ARG A 471 -36.98 35.03 -22.13
N CYS A 472 -35.69 35.02 -22.46
CA CYS A 472 -34.95 36.22 -22.85
C CYS A 472 -35.61 36.95 -24.03
N MET A 473 -36.05 36.21 -25.05
CA MET A 473 -36.74 36.80 -26.21
C MET A 473 -38.11 37.37 -25.84
N VAL A 474 -38.89 36.67 -25.02
CA VAL A 474 -40.21 37.14 -24.56
C VAL A 474 -40.09 38.38 -23.69
N ASP A 475 -39.13 38.41 -22.76
CA ASP A 475 -38.89 39.57 -21.90
C ASP A 475 -38.43 40.79 -22.72
N ALA A 476 -37.60 40.58 -23.74
CA ALA A 476 -37.20 41.62 -24.68
C ALA A 476 -38.39 42.13 -25.54
N ILE A 477 -39.32 41.26 -25.94
CA ILE A 477 -40.55 41.64 -26.65
C ILE A 477 -41.43 42.52 -25.75
N HIS A 478 -41.64 42.12 -24.50
CA HIS A 478 -42.46 42.90 -23.56
C HIS A 478 -41.82 44.24 -23.17
N SER A 479 -40.48 44.31 -23.14
CA SER A 479 -39.74 45.53 -22.78
C SER A 479 -39.56 46.50 -23.95
N ALA A 480 -39.66 46.04 -25.20
CA ALA A 480 -39.45 46.86 -26.38
C ALA A 480 -40.72 47.63 -26.79
N ALA A 481 -40.57 48.92 -27.13
CA ALA A 481 -41.67 49.76 -27.63
C ALA A 481 -42.13 49.40 -29.06
N SER A 482 -41.36 48.59 -29.78
CA SER A 482 -41.67 48.11 -31.14
C SER A 482 -41.49 46.59 -31.23
N ILE A 483 -42.43 45.91 -31.88
CA ILE A 483 -42.39 44.46 -32.10
C ILE A 483 -41.14 44.11 -32.94
N ASN A 484 -40.15 43.48 -32.31
CA ASN A 484 -39.00 42.94 -33.03
C ASN A 484 -39.38 41.57 -33.63
N ALA A 485 -39.68 41.57 -34.93
CA ALA A 485 -40.11 40.38 -35.67
C ALA A 485 -39.10 39.21 -35.58
N ARG A 486 -37.82 39.47 -35.31
CA ARG A 486 -36.78 38.43 -35.16
C ARG A 486 -37.02 37.58 -33.91
N TYR A 487 -37.36 38.21 -32.79
CA TYR A 487 -37.65 37.51 -31.54
C TYR A 487 -38.91 36.66 -31.66
N THR A 488 -39.97 37.19 -32.27
CA THR A 488 -41.22 36.45 -32.50
C THR A 488 -41.02 35.24 -33.43
N LYS A 489 -40.17 35.37 -34.46
CA LYS A 489 -39.81 34.26 -35.35
C LYS A 489 -39.07 33.16 -34.59
N GLN A 490 -38.09 33.52 -33.75
CA GLN A 490 -37.33 32.55 -32.96
C GLN A 490 -38.20 31.82 -31.94
N VAL A 491 -39.10 32.53 -31.25
CA VAL A 491 -40.03 31.89 -30.32
C VAL A 491 -40.90 30.83 -31.01
N LYS A 492 -41.44 31.14 -32.20
CA LYS A 492 -42.20 30.16 -32.99
C LYS A 492 -41.32 28.97 -33.42
N ALA A 493 -40.08 29.23 -33.83
CA ALA A 493 -39.13 28.19 -34.23
C ALA A 493 -38.80 27.23 -33.08
N ILE A 494 -38.59 27.74 -31.86
CA ILE A 494 -38.31 26.93 -30.66
C ILE A 494 -39.46 25.95 -30.36
N VAL A 495 -40.72 26.41 -30.46
CA VAL A 495 -41.87 25.54 -30.18
C VAL A 495 -42.03 24.45 -31.24
N ILE A 496 -41.87 24.80 -32.52
CA ILE A 496 -41.91 23.81 -33.62
C ILE A 496 -40.77 22.80 -33.44
N TYR A 497 -39.58 23.26 -33.07
CA TYR A 497 -38.43 22.41 -32.80
C TYR A 497 -38.67 21.44 -31.64
N ALA A 498 -39.13 21.92 -30.50
CA ALA A 498 -39.44 21.10 -29.33
C ALA A 498 -40.52 20.02 -29.62
N ALA A 499 -41.42 20.27 -30.57
CA ALA A 499 -42.46 19.32 -30.99
C ALA A 499 -41.99 18.30 -32.03
N THR A 500 -40.93 18.59 -32.79
CA THR A 500 -40.49 17.80 -33.95
C THR A 500 -39.20 17.02 -33.72
N VAL A 501 -38.36 17.46 -32.78
CA VAL A 501 -37.11 16.79 -32.46
C VAL A 501 -37.37 15.40 -31.87
N ASN A 502 -36.58 14.41 -32.30
CA ASN A 502 -36.66 13.04 -31.80
C ASN A 502 -35.98 12.91 -30.42
N TYR A 503 -36.35 13.78 -29.49
CA TYR A 503 -35.87 13.85 -28.12
C TYR A 503 -36.99 14.34 -27.23
N LYS A 504 -37.32 13.59 -26.18
CA LYS A 504 -38.47 13.90 -25.34
C LYS A 504 -38.13 15.04 -24.38
N PHE A 505 -38.63 16.24 -24.68
CA PHE A 505 -38.54 17.37 -23.77
C PHE A 505 -39.27 17.06 -22.45
N PRO A 506 -38.72 17.47 -21.29
CA PRO A 506 -39.41 17.35 -20.01
C PRO A 506 -40.77 18.07 -20.04
N GLN A 507 -41.80 17.43 -19.49
CA GLN A 507 -43.18 17.96 -19.56
C GLN A 507 -43.31 19.38 -19.00
N HIS A 508 -42.62 19.67 -17.89
CA HIS A 508 -42.64 21.00 -17.27
C HIS A 508 -42.01 22.08 -18.17
N ILE A 509 -41.01 21.73 -18.98
CA ILE A 509 -40.40 22.63 -19.97
C ILE A 509 -41.39 22.87 -21.11
N THR A 510 -41.94 21.81 -21.70
CA THR A 510 -42.91 21.93 -22.81
C THR A 510 -44.12 22.80 -22.42
N SER A 511 -44.68 22.58 -21.23
CA SER A 511 -45.79 23.41 -20.72
C SER A 511 -45.41 24.88 -20.60
N LYS A 512 -44.18 25.17 -20.14
CA LYS A 512 -43.71 26.53 -19.94
C LYS A 512 -43.35 27.23 -21.26
N LEU A 513 -42.83 26.49 -22.25
CA LEU A 513 -42.64 26.99 -23.62
C LEU A 513 -44.00 27.38 -24.23
N LEU A 514 -45.03 26.55 -24.10
CA LEU A 514 -46.36 26.89 -24.61
C LEU A 514 -46.99 28.10 -23.89
N GLN A 515 -46.80 28.19 -22.57
CA GLN A 515 -47.26 29.35 -21.79
C GLN A 515 -46.58 30.65 -22.23
N LEU A 516 -45.26 30.63 -22.43
CA LEU A 516 -44.49 31.78 -22.91
C LEU A 516 -44.83 32.15 -24.36
N GLN A 517 -45.25 31.19 -25.18
CA GLN A 517 -45.72 31.47 -26.54
C GLN A 517 -47.08 32.16 -26.52
N ALA A 518 -47.98 31.71 -25.62
CA ALA A 518 -49.30 32.30 -25.49
C ALA A 518 -49.25 33.75 -25.01
N SER A 519 -48.27 34.13 -24.18
CA SER A 519 -48.15 35.51 -23.67
C SER A 519 -47.82 36.55 -24.74
N ILE A 520 -47.21 36.16 -25.86
CA ILE A 520 -46.87 37.04 -26.98
C ILE A 520 -47.87 36.93 -28.16
N ALA A 521 -48.87 36.06 -28.06
CA ALA A 521 -49.90 35.87 -29.10
C ALA A 521 -51.11 36.80 -28.92
N VAL A 522 -51.08 37.67 -27.91
CA VAL A 522 -52.01 38.77 -27.63
C VAL A 522 -51.35 40.07 -28.07
#